data_AF-A0A1C5LLZ0-F1
#
_entry.id   AF-A0A1C5LLZ0-F1
#
_cell.length_a   1.000
_cell.length_b   1.000
_cell.length_c   1.000
_cell.angle_alpha   90.00
_cell.angle_beta   90.00
_cell.angle_gamma   90.00
#
_symmetry.space_group_name_H-M   'P 1'
#
loop_
_entity.id
_entity.type
_entity.pdbx_description
1 polymer ?
#
loop_
_entity_poly.entity_id
_entity_poly.type
_entity_poly.pdbx_seq_one_letter_code
_entity_poly.pdbx_strand_id
1 'polypeptide(L)'
;MGRKDRIRLNSKGFSLVELIIVIAIMAVLAGTIAPALIKYLEKSRKTTDMSNATEIEKILVRCFVEGYIDIPEAKRTVGYGAWVMLCNKDKKNAPTPYHNRNFSGVWCGADAGVIVGDVESQGDWNYCTELADLLNEEGININSARSYSRGGDDGWDWIIIQVCYNSEG
;
A
#
# COMPACT_ATOMS: atom_id res chain seq x y z
N MET A 1 -29.65 -51.06 49.72
CA MET A 1 -28.57 -51.72 48.95
C MET A 1 -28.71 -51.30 47.49
N GLY A 2 -27.96 -50.30 47.03
CA GLY A 2 -28.09 -49.75 45.66
C GLY A 2 -26.85 -50.05 44.83
N ARG A 3 -26.99 -50.81 43.74
CA ARG A 3 -25.90 -51.16 42.83
C ARG A 3 -25.68 -49.99 41.87
N LYS A 4 -24.47 -49.41 41.90
CA LYS A 4 -24.07 -48.28 41.06
C LYS A 4 -23.63 -48.84 39.70
N ASP A 5 -24.44 -48.68 38.66
CA ASP A 5 -24.05 -49.05 37.30
C ASP A 5 -22.96 -48.09 36.81
N ARG A 6 -21.75 -48.63 36.63
CA ARG A 6 -20.63 -47.88 36.04
C ARG A 6 -20.83 -47.81 34.53
N ILE A 7 -21.15 -46.63 34.02
CA ILE A 7 -21.13 -46.33 32.59
C ILE A 7 -19.70 -46.57 32.09
N ARG A 8 -19.48 -47.65 31.32
CA ARG A 8 -18.21 -47.90 30.64
C ARG A 8 -18.17 -47.05 29.39
N LEU A 9 -17.44 -45.94 29.43
CA LEU A 9 -17.10 -45.18 28.24
C LEU A 9 -16.14 -46.04 27.40
N ASN A 10 -16.59 -46.48 26.23
CA ASN A 10 -15.77 -47.24 25.28
C ASN A 10 -14.73 -46.29 24.66
N SER A 11 -13.57 -46.14 25.30
CA SER A 11 -12.46 -45.35 24.77
C SER A 11 -11.75 -46.14 23.67
N LYS A 12 -12.29 -46.13 22.45
CA LYS A 12 -11.53 -46.51 21.26
C LYS A 12 -10.46 -45.45 21.05
N GLY A 13 -9.23 -45.77 21.45
CA GLY A 13 -8.05 -44.96 21.15
C GLY A 13 -7.79 -44.97 19.66
N PHE A 14 -7.40 -43.82 19.11
CA PHE A 14 -7.03 -43.66 17.71
C PHE A 14 -5.79 -44.53 17.41
N SER A 15 -5.80 -45.29 16.32
CA SER A 15 -4.62 -46.07 15.92
C SER A 15 -3.53 -45.14 15.39
N LEU A 16 -2.27 -45.45 15.70
CA LEU A 16 -1.12 -44.74 15.16
C LEU A 16 -1.10 -44.77 13.62
N VAL A 17 -1.57 -45.86 13.02
CA VAL A 17 -1.68 -46.00 11.56
C VAL A 17 -2.75 -45.06 11.00
N GLU A 18 -3.90 -44.94 11.66
CA GLU A 18 -4.97 -44.02 11.27
C GLU A 18 -4.46 -42.57 11.28
N LEU A 19 -3.58 -42.21 12.23
CA LEU A 19 -2.97 -40.89 12.30
C LEU A 19 -1.99 -40.62 11.16
N ILE A 20 -1.14 -41.59 10.82
CA ILE A 20 -0.17 -41.47 9.73
C ILE A 20 -0.89 -41.24 8.38
N ILE A 21 -1.99 -41.94 8.14
CA ILE A 21 -2.76 -41.76 6.90
C ILE A 21 -3.36 -40.35 6.84
N VAL A 22 -3.86 -39.82 7.96
CA VAL A 22 -4.43 -38.47 8.01
C VAL A 22 -3.37 -37.40 7.73
N ILE A 23 -2.19 -37.47 8.35
CA ILE A 23 -1.11 -36.50 8.06
C ILE A 23 -0.62 -36.61 6.62
N ALA A 24 -0.62 -37.80 6.02
CA ALA A 24 -0.25 -38.00 4.63
C ALA A 24 -1.24 -37.30 3.68
N ILE A 25 -2.55 -37.45 3.92
CA ILE A 25 -3.59 -36.76 3.12
C ILE A 25 -3.51 -35.24 3.33
N MET A 26 -3.34 -34.77 4.57
CA MET A 26 -3.19 -33.33 4.85
C MET A 26 -1.96 -32.74 4.15
N ALA A 27 -0.85 -33.47 4.06
CA ALA A 27 0.35 -33.03 3.36
C ALA A 27 0.12 -32.87 1.84
N VAL A 28 -0.57 -33.82 1.21
CA VAL A 28 -0.92 -33.73 -0.23
C VAL A 28 -1.85 -32.54 -0.48
N LEU A 29 -2.90 -32.38 0.33
CA LEU A 29 -3.84 -31.27 0.19
C LEU A 29 -3.15 -29.91 0.40
N ALA A 30 -2.36 -29.76 1.46
CA ALA A 30 -1.61 -28.54 1.73
C ALA A 30 -0.63 -28.19 0.60
N GLY A 31 0.04 -29.19 0.02
CA GLY A 31 0.97 -29.02 -1.09
C GLY A 31 0.32 -28.38 -2.33
N THR A 32 -0.92 -28.76 -2.65
CA THR A 32 -1.64 -28.22 -3.83
C THR A 32 -2.20 -26.81 -3.62
N ILE A 33 -2.54 -26.43 -2.39
CA ILE A 33 -3.17 -25.13 -2.07
C ILE A 33 -2.13 -24.00 -2.02
N ALA A 34 -0.90 -24.30 -1.58
CA ALA A 34 0.11 -23.28 -1.34
C ALA A 34 0.38 -22.35 -2.55
N PRO A 35 0.56 -22.84 -3.81
CA PRO A 35 0.77 -21.97 -4.96
C PRO A 35 -0.43 -21.07 -5.29
N ALA A 36 -1.65 -21.60 -5.15
CA ALA A 36 -2.86 -20.83 -5.38
C ALA A 36 -2.99 -19.71 -4.35
N LEU A 37 -2.76 -20.01 -3.07
CA LEU A 37 -2.78 -19.03 -1.98
C LEU A 37 -1.79 -17.89 -2.23
N ILE A 38 -0.55 -18.20 -2.62
CA ILE A 38 0.47 -17.17 -2.92
C ILE A 38 -0.03 -16.21 -4.00
N LYS A 39 -0.59 -16.74 -5.10
CA LYS A 39 -1.15 -15.91 -6.18
C LYS A 39 -2.32 -15.02 -5.71
N TYR A 40 -3.22 -15.57 -4.89
CA TYR A 40 -4.32 -14.80 -4.33
C TYR A 40 -3.84 -13.69 -3.39
N LEU A 41 -2.80 -13.93 -2.59
CA LEU A 41 -2.21 -12.91 -1.72
C LEU A 41 -1.58 -11.76 -2.51
N GLU A 42 -0.84 -12.06 -3.59
CA GLU A 42 -0.30 -10.99 -4.45
C GLU A 42 -1.42 -10.21 -5.15
N LYS A 43 -2.46 -10.89 -5.64
CA LYS A 43 -3.64 -10.20 -6.21
C LYS A 43 -4.32 -9.28 -5.19
N SER A 44 -4.45 -9.73 -3.94
CA SER A 44 -5.00 -8.92 -2.85
C SER A 44 -4.17 -7.64 -2.63
N ARG A 45 -2.84 -7.76 -2.55
CA ARG A 45 -1.92 -6.62 -2.41
C ARG A 45 -2.06 -5.60 -3.54
N LYS A 46 -2.11 -6.06 -4.79
CA LYS A 46 -2.32 -5.18 -5.96
C LYS A 46 -3.68 -4.47 -5.91
N THR A 47 -4.71 -5.16 -5.43
CA THR A 47 -6.04 -4.56 -5.26
C THR A 47 -6.02 -3.47 -4.18
N THR A 48 -5.32 -3.70 -3.07
CA THR A 48 -5.09 -2.68 -2.04
C THR A 48 -4.34 -1.47 -2.60
N ASP A 49 -3.26 -1.70 -3.32
CA ASP A 49 -2.48 -0.63 -3.95
C ASP A 49 -3.30 0.19 -4.95
N MET A 50 -4.12 -0.48 -5.78
CA MET A 50 -5.04 0.19 -6.70
C MET A 50 -6.06 1.04 -5.96
N SER A 51 -6.64 0.52 -4.86
CA SER A 51 -7.57 1.28 -4.01
C SER A 51 -6.90 2.53 -3.44
N ASN A 52 -5.71 2.37 -2.86
CA ASN A 52 -4.95 3.47 -2.26
C ASN A 52 -4.57 4.53 -3.30
N ALA A 53 -4.11 4.11 -4.48
CA ALA A 53 -3.76 5.02 -5.58
C ALA A 53 -4.97 5.81 -6.08
N THR A 54 -6.13 5.15 -6.22
CA THR A 54 -7.39 5.80 -6.62
C THR A 54 -7.87 6.79 -5.56
N GLU A 55 -7.69 6.49 -4.28
CA GLU A 55 -8.05 7.38 -3.18
C GLU A 55 -7.16 8.63 -3.17
N ILE A 56 -5.84 8.43 -3.29
CA ILE A 56 -4.87 9.54 -3.41
C ILE A 56 -5.16 10.41 -4.63
N GLU A 57 -5.45 9.80 -5.79
CA GLU A 57 -5.84 10.54 -7.00
C GLU A 57 -7.05 11.46 -6.73
N LYS A 58 -8.10 10.91 -6.14
CA LYS A 58 -9.30 11.69 -5.80
C LYS A 58 -8.98 12.84 -4.85
N ILE A 59 -8.15 12.60 -3.84
CA ILE A 59 -7.74 13.63 -2.88
C ILE A 59 -6.95 14.73 -3.58
N LEU A 60 -5.92 14.38 -4.36
CA LEU A 60 -5.10 15.38 -5.04
C LEU A 60 -5.93 16.23 -6.01
N VAL A 61 -6.80 15.61 -6.81
CA VAL A 61 -7.69 16.33 -7.73
C VAL A 61 -8.66 17.22 -6.96
N ARG A 62 -9.23 16.73 -5.85
CA ARG A 62 -10.13 17.53 -5.00
C ARG A 62 -9.40 18.73 -4.40
N CYS A 63 -8.24 18.52 -3.79
CA CYS A 63 -7.43 19.60 -3.22
C CYS A 63 -7.06 20.65 -4.26
N PHE A 64 -6.77 20.22 -5.49
CA PHE A 64 -6.49 21.13 -6.60
C PHE A 64 -7.73 21.95 -7.00
N VAL A 65 -8.90 21.31 -7.14
CA VAL A 65 -10.17 21.99 -7.49
C VAL A 65 -10.63 22.95 -6.38
N GLU A 66 -10.41 22.59 -5.11
CA GLU A 66 -10.78 23.40 -3.96
C GLU A 66 -9.78 24.53 -3.66
N GLY A 67 -8.63 24.57 -4.36
CA GLY A 67 -7.60 25.60 -4.20
C GLY A 67 -6.64 25.34 -3.04
N TYR A 68 -6.68 24.16 -2.42
CA TYR A 68 -5.68 23.74 -1.43
C TYR A 68 -4.34 23.37 -2.08
N ILE A 69 -4.30 23.06 -3.38
CA ILE A 69 -3.07 22.95 -4.15
C ILE A 69 -3.19 23.95 -5.29
N ASP A 70 -2.39 25.01 -5.26
CA ASP A 70 -2.35 26.04 -6.30
C ASP A 70 -0.98 26.09 -6.99
N ILE A 71 -1.00 26.19 -8.31
CA ILE A 71 0.20 26.33 -9.14
C ILE A 71 0.12 27.72 -9.78
N PRO A 72 0.94 28.67 -9.33
CA PRO A 72 0.95 30.02 -9.87
C PRO A 72 1.12 30.02 -11.39
N GLU A 73 0.42 30.91 -12.10
CA GLU A 73 0.41 30.97 -13.57
C GLU A 73 1.84 30.99 -14.16
N ALA A 74 2.75 31.76 -13.56
CA ALA A 74 4.15 31.85 -13.96
C ALA A 74 4.96 30.55 -13.84
N LYS A 75 4.40 29.52 -13.17
CA LYS A 75 5.03 28.22 -12.92
C LYS A 75 4.35 27.07 -13.68
N ARG A 76 3.23 27.32 -14.37
CA ARG A 76 2.47 26.28 -15.10
C ARG A 76 3.25 25.82 -16.31
N THR A 77 4.01 24.75 -16.11
CA THR A 77 4.84 24.11 -17.13
C THR A 77 4.62 22.60 -17.07
N VAL A 78 4.99 21.88 -18.13
CA VAL A 78 4.76 20.43 -18.24
C VAL A 78 5.37 19.70 -17.05
N GLY A 79 4.53 18.95 -16.33
CA GLY A 79 4.98 18.10 -15.23
C GLY A 79 5.24 18.84 -13.92
N TYR A 80 4.92 20.13 -13.85
CA TYR A 80 5.03 20.94 -12.64
C TYR A 80 3.74 20.87 -11.81
N GLY A 81 3.83 20.44 -10.55
CA GLY A 81 2.71 20.37 -9.64
C GLY A 81 3.01 19.61 -8.35
N ALA A 82 2.02 18.85 -7.87
CA ALA A 82 2.10 18.10 -6.63
C ALA A 82 1.95 16.60 -6.91
N TRP A 83 2.69 15.77 -6.17
CA TRP A 83 2.65 14.33 -6.33
C TRP A 83 2.80 13.57 -5.02
N VAL A 84 2.28 12.35 -5.04
CA VAL A 84 2.44 11.37 -3.99
C VAL A 84 3.01 10.10 -4.60
N MET A 85 4.14 9.65 -4.07
CA MET A 85 4.73 8.37 -4.43
C MET A 85 4.53 7.37 -3.32
N LEU A 86 4.03 6.18 -3.66
CA LEU A 86 4.03 5.00 -2.80
C LEU A 86 5.18 4.07 -3.22
N CYS A 87 5.92 3.55 -2.26
CA CYS A 87 7.06 2.65 -2.47
C CYS A 87 7.00 1.47 -1.52
N ASN A 88 7.40 0.29 -1.98
CA ASN A 88 7.39 -0.92 -1.16
C ASN A 88 8.55 -0.95 -0.15
N LYS A 89 8.26 -0.65 1.13
CA LYS A 89 9.09 -0.75 2.37
C LYS A 89 10.45 -0.06 2.39
N ASP A 90 11.25 -0.23 1.35
CA ASP A 90 12.67 0.07 1.28
C ASP A 90 12.88 1.12 0.19
N LYS A 91 13.63 2.18 0.52
CA LYS A 91 13.90 3.30 -0.41
C LYS A 91 14.61 2.84 -1.67
N LYS A 92 15.35 1.72 -1.62
CA LYS A 92 15.99 1.13 -2.81
C LYS A 92 14.99 0.74 -3.90
N ASN A 93 13.73 0.51 -3.52
CA ASN A 93 12.65 0.15 -4.42
C ASN A 93 11.98 1.39 -5.01
N ALA A 94 12.30 2.60 -4.55
CA ALA A 94 11.80 3.83 -5.16
C ALA A 94 12.63 4.18 -6.43
N PRO A 95 12.18 5.13 -7.26
CA PRO A 95 13.02 5.69 -8.31
C PRO A 95 14.34 6.22 -7.73
N THR A 96 15.43 6.06 -8.48
CA THR A 96 16.81 6.37 -8.07
C THR A 96 16.98 7.73 -7.36
N PRO A 97 16.31 8.82 -7.80
CA PRO A 97 16.47 10.11 -7.13
C PRO A 97 15.98 10.17 -5.67
N TYR A 98 15.15 9.21 -5.25
CA TYR A 98 14.61 9.13 -3.88
C TYR A 98 15.51 8.31 -2.93
N HIS A 99 16.51 7.57 -3.40
CA HIS A 99 17.27 6.64 -2.56
C HIS A 99 17.96 7.32 -1.36
N ASN A 100 18.38 8.57 -1.52
CA ASN A 100 19.04 9.36 -0.47
C ASN A 100 18.06 10.22 0.36
N ARG A 101 16.75 10.07 0.16
CA ARG A 101 15.72 10.89 0.81
C ARG A 101 15.24 10.25 2.09
N ASN A 102 14.73 11.05 3.03
CA ASN A 102 14.21 10.56 4.29
C ASN A 102 12.69 10.36 4.26
N PHE A 103 12.25 9.18 3.86
CA PHE A 103 10.83 8.78 3.87
C PHE A 103 10.67 7.29 4.16
N SER A 104 9.46 6.86 4.49
CA SER A 104 9.14 5.44 4.75
C SER A 104 7.85 5.08 4.05
N GLY A 105 7.94 4.46 2.87
CA GLY A 105 6.79 3.93 2.15
C GLY A 105 6.03 4.96 1.32
N VAL A 106 5.97 6.23 1.75
CA VAL A 106 5.32 7.31 1.00
C VAL A 106 6.20 8.55 0.91
N TRP A 107 6.17 9.24 -0.23
CA TRP A 107 6.76 10.55 -0.43
C TRP A 107 5.68 11.52 -0.89
N CYS A 108 5.55 12.65 -0.19
CA CYS A 108 4.73 13.77 -0.61
C CYS A 108 5.66 14.85 -1.17
N GLY A 109 5.47 15.23 -2.42
CA GLY A 109 6.29 16.23 -3.09
C GLY A 109 5.44 17.27 -3.80
N ALA A 110 6.03 18.45 -3.96
CA ALA A 110 5.48 19.53 -4.76
C ALA A 110 6.64 20.34 -5.33
N ASP A 111 6.53 20.76 -6.59
CA ASP A 111 7.58 21.55 -7.24
C ASP A 111 7.72 22.93 -6.58
N ALA A 112 8.87 23.59 -6.76
CA ALA A 112 9.16 24.84 -6.06
C ALA A 112 8.15 25.95 -6.40
N GLY A 113 7.57 26.64 -5.43
CA GLY A 113 6.55 27.66 -5.77
C GLY A 113 5.14 27.13 -5.99
N VAL A 114 4.92 25.81 -5.94
CA VAL A 114 3.56 25.27 -5.77
C VAL A 114 3.11 25.58 -4.35
N ILE A 115 1.90 26.10 -4.20
CA ILE A 115 1.30 26.43 -2.92
C ILE A 115 0.46 25.23 -2.48
N VAL A 116 0.71 24.73 -1.27
CA VAL A 116 -0.07 23.66 -0.65
C VAL A 116 -0.61 24.17 0.69
N GLY A 117 -1.93 24.23 0.81
CA GLY A 117 -2.60 25.01 1.85
C GLY A 117 -2.25 26.49 1.69
N ASP A 118 -1.54 27.04 2.68
CA ASP A 118 -1.06 28.43 2.68
C ASP A 118 0.49 28.52 2.57
N VAL A 119 1.16 27.40 2.26
CA VAL A 119 2.63 27.32 2.27
C VAL A 119 3.17 27.06 0.87
N GLU A 120 4.17 27.84 0.49
CA GLU A 120 4.93 27.63 -0.74
C GLU A 120 5.94 26.49 -0.58
N SER A 121 5.84 25.48 -1.45
CA SER A 121 6.77 24.36 -1.50
C SER A 121 8.20 24.82 -1.79
N GLN A 122 9.14 24.29 -1.02
CA GLN A 122 10.57 24.55 -1.15
C GLN A 122 11.25 23.73 -2.27
N GLY A 123 10.47 23.01 -3.07
CA GLY A 123 10.94 22.30 -4.26
C GLY A 123 11.08 20.79 -4.13
N ASP A 124 11.43 20.19 -5.25
CA ASP A 124 11.07 18.81 -5.63
C ASP A 124 11.66 17.73 -4.72
N TRP A 125 12.72 18.11 -4.01
CA TRP A 125 13.54 17.23 -3.18
C TRP A 125 13.28 17.40 -1.69
N ASN A 126 12.38 18.30 -1.32
CA ASN A 126 11.92 18.50 0.04
C ASN A 126 10.60 17.76 0.23
N TYR A 127 10.46 17.10 1.37
CA TYR A 127 9.21 16.47 1.73
C TYR A 127 8.17 17.55 2.03
N CYS A 128 7.08 17.58 1.28
CA CYS A 128 5.99 18.52 1.50
C CYS A 128 5.13 18.02 2.66
N THR A 129 5.29 18.67 3.81
CA THR A 129 4.59 18.28 5.06
C THR A 129 3.12 18.64 4.95
N GLU A 130 2.82 19.75 4.31
CA GLU A 130 1.48 20.29 4.11
C GLU A 130 0.63 19.36 3.25
N LEU A 131 1.21 18.80 2.19
CA LEU A 131 0.53 17.78 1.39
C LEU A 131 0.29 16.50 2.20
N ALA A 132 1.24 16.11 3.04
CA ALA A 132 1.08 14.95 3.92
C ALA A 132 -0.02 15.17 4.96
N ASP A 133 -0.13 16.38 5.51
CA ASP A 133 -1.16 16.75 6.48
C ASP A 133 -2.55 16.75 5.82
N LEU A 134 -2.69 17.33 4.62
CA LEU A 134 -3.94 17.25 3.83
C LEU A 134 -4.35 15.79 3.59
N LEU A 135 -3.42 14.91 3.21
CA LEU A 135 -3.71 13.50 2.99
C LEU A 135 -4.14 12.80 4.30
N ASN A 136 -3.50 13.11 5.42
CA ASN A 136 -3.87 12.55 6.73
C ASN A 136 -5.27 13.03 7.17
N GLU A 137 -5.62 14.30 6.92
CA GLU A 137 -6.94 14.86 7.20
C GLU A 137 -8.05 14.19 6.37
N GLU A 138 -7.73 13.83 5.13
CA GLU A 138 -8.61 13.08 4.22
C GLU A 138 -8.67 11.57 4.51
N GLY A 139 -7.93 11.09 5.52
CA GLY A 139 -7.99 9.71 6.01
C GLY A 139 -6.86 8.78 5.52
N ILE A 140 -5.92 9.26 4.71
CA ILE A 140 -4.74 8.50 4.31
C ILE A 140 -3.69 8.55 5.42
N ASN A 141 -3.49 7.44 6.13
CA ASN A 141 -2.44 7.37 7.14
C ASN A 141 -1.03 7.28 6.51
N ILE A 142 -0.41 8.44 6.33
CA ILE A 142 0.92 8.61 5.71
C ILE A 142 2.02 7.80 6.42
N ASN A 143 1.92 7.57 7.73
CA ASN A 143 2.94 6.81 8.47
C ASN A 143 2.97 5.32 8.13
N SER A 144 1.90 4.82 7.49
CA SER A 144 1.74 3.41 7.11
C SER A 144 1.46 3.21 5.63
N ALA A 145 1.13 4.28 4.91
CA ALA A 145 0.88 4.27 3.48
C ALA A 145 2.12 3.82 2.71
N ARG A 146 1.91 2.90 1.77
CA ARG A 146 2.96 2.30 0.94
C ARG A 146 2.36 1.46 -0.16
N SER A 147 3.21 1.09 -1.11
CA SER A 147 2.94 -0.01 -2.03
C SER A 147 3.15 -1.36 -1.30
N TYR A 148 2.29 -2.33 -1.59
CA TYR A 148 2.31 -3.67 -1.05
C TYR A 148 2.65 -4.73 -2.12
N SER A 149 2.48 -4.42 -3.40
CA SER A 149 2.83 -5.29 -4.52
C SER A 149 4.28 -5.75 -4.40
N ARG A 150 4.53 -7.04 -4.64
CA ARG A 150 5.90 -7.53 -4.82
C ARG A 150 6.33 -7.20 -6.24
N GLY A 151 7.40 -6.42 -6.40
CA GLY A 151 8.03 -6.22 -7.71
C GLY A 151 8.43 -7.53 -8.39
N GLY A 152 8.89 -7.43 -9.64
CA GLY A 152 9.16 -8.57 -10.51
C GLY A 152 8.22 -8.59 -11.72
N ASP A 153 8.02 -9.77 -12.33
CA ASP A 153 7.33 -9.90 -13.63
C ASP A 153 5.84 -9.51 -13.61
N ASP A 154 5.20 -9.45 -12.44
CA ASP A 154 3.75 -9.28 -12.33
C ASP A 154 3.28 -8.12 -11.43
N GLY A 155 4.22 -7.35 -10.85
CA GLY A 155 3.95 -6.31 -9.86
C GLY A 155 4.72 -5.03 -10.11
N TRP A 156 4.78 -4.17 -9.09
CA TRP A 156 5.48 -2.89 -9.14
C TRP A 156 6.16 -2.62 -7.81
N ASP A 157 7.29 -1.92 -7.87
CA ASP A 157 8.02 -1.50 -6.68
C ASP A 157 7.49 -0.18 -6.11
N TRP A 158 6.92 0.67 -6.98
CA TRP A 158 6.41 1.99 -6.64
C TRP A 158 5.28 2.43 -7.57
N ILE A 159 4.49 3.41 -7.11
CA ILE A 159 3.43 4.11 -7.85
C ILE A 159 3.62 5.60 -7.60
N ILE A 160 3.45 6.44 -8.63
CA ILE A 160 3.37 7.90 -8.48
C ILE A 160 2.01 8.36 -9.00
N ILE A 161 1.34 9.21 -8.21
CA ILE A 161 0.14 9.93 -8.60
C ILE A 161 0.48 11.41 -8.56
N GLN A 162 0.27 12.13 -9.66
CA GLN A 162 0.63 13.54 -9.81
C GLN A 162 -0.51 14.33 -10.44
N VAL A 163 -0.67 15.57 -10.00
CA VAL A 163 -1.55 16.57 -10.62
C VAL A 163 -0.66 17.74 -11.06
N CYS A 164 -0.73 18.09 -12.35
CA CYS A 164 0.09 19.13 -12.96
C CYS A 164 -0.62 19.75 -14.17
N TYR A 165 -0.10 20.89 -14.63
CA TYR A 165 -0.51 21.49 -15.92
C TYR A 165 0.29 20.88 -17.08
N ASN A 166 -0.28 20.98 -18.28
CA ASN A 166 0.45 20.66 -19.51
C ASN A 166 1.26 21.90 -19.97
N SER A 167 1.84 21.86 -21.18
CA SER A 167 2.65 22.96 -21.73
C SER A 167 1.84 24.21 -22.09
N GLU A 168 0.52 24.08 -22.17
CA GLU A 168 -0.42 25.11 -22.63
C GLU A 168 -1.15 25.79 -21.46
N GLY A 169 -0.89 25.36 -20.22
CA GLY A 169 -1.60 25.80 -19.02
C GLY A 169 -2.87 25.01 -18.78
#